data_AF-A0A927UJF4-F1
#
_entry.id   AF-A0A927UJF4-F1
#
_cell.length_a   1.000
_cell.length_b   1.000
_cell.length_c   1.000
_cell.angle_alpha   90.00
_cell.angle_beta   90.00
_cell.angle_gamma   90.00
#
_symmetry.space_group_name_H-M   'P 1'
#
loop_
_entity.id
_entity.type
_entity.pdbx_description
1 polymer ?
#
loop_
_entity_poly.entity_id
_entity_poly.type
_entity_poly.pdbx_seq_one_letter_code
_entity_poly.pdbx_strand_id
1 'polypeptide(L)'
;MNMGNMGGIGSMMGGSGANLNYTGDDLDSYSVIWNCSVTDTTNKDHKRVVKALRNISEGTELDTYMDVDNLLKYAAVHVFSVNTDSLSGMMAHNYYLYESDGKLNLLPWDYNLSLGGMGGKDNLGGKSDDKTVDATSMVNDPIDNAFSGTKFFDTLLNNEEYHKQYYENLQKLVDEYLLGEGFEKFFSRTRSQIDELVKNDPNALYTYEEYEEALEVLCEVVNLRGRSIDGQLNGSIPSTSEEQTGADTLIDASHIDLLVMGTMDMGGGFGFNNSNEKKEDADVGFEEEKGMSQSGGEMPEGFDPSQFGGKMPGNGDVSQFTEVGGKGNMPNMSFGANPFGSSIQSIFVYGVCFLILIGGLAFAILFKRKKYRR
;
A
#
# COMPACT_ATOMS: atom_id res chain seq x y z
N MET A 1 -25.90 4.27 -21.63
CA MET A 1 -24.63 4.26 -20.87
C MET A 1 -24.11 2.85 -20.97
N ASN A 2 -23.08 2.67 -21.77
CA ASN A 2 -22.55 1.36 -22.14
C ASN A 2 -21.47 1.02 -21.11
N MET A 3 -21.64 -0.08 -20.36
CA MET A 3 -20.61 -0.63 -19.48
C MET A 3 -19.42 -1.02 -20.35
N GLY A 4 -18.38 -0.20 -20.34
CA GLY A 4 -17.11 -0.47 -20.99
C GLY A 4 -16.39 -1.59 -20.24
N ASN A 5 -16.42 -2.77 -20.86
CA ASN A 5 -15.54 -3.92 -20.69
C ASN A 5 -14.28 -3.63 -19.83
N MET A 6 -14.32 -4.02 -18.56
CA MET A 6 -13.14 -4.10 -17.70
C MET A 6 -12.14 -5.03 -18.40
N GLY A 7 -10.99 -4.49 -18.81
CA GLY A 7 -9.96 -5.23 -19.53
C GLY A 7 -9.57 -6.47 -18.76
N GLY A 8 -9.73 -7.64 -19.38
CA GLY A 8 -9.40 -8.92 -18.76
C GLY A 8 -7.92 -9.02 -18.37
N ILE A 9 -7.66 -9.92 -17.42
CA ILE A 9 -6.36 -10.34 -16.85
C ILE A 9 -5.23 -10.50 -17.91
N GLY A 10 -5.56 -10.75 -19.19
CA GLY A 10 -4.59 -10.82 -20.28
C GLY A 10 -3.92 -9.49 -20.69
N SER A 11 -4.47 -8.33 -20.32
CA SER A 11 -3.90 -7.00 -20.63
C SER A 11 -2.84 -6.52 -19.62
N MET A 12 -2.59 -7.32 -18.57
CA MET A 12 -1.70 -6.99 -17.45
C MET A 12 -0.29 -7.61 -17.58
N MET A 13 -0.06 -8.47 -18.58
CA MET A 13 1.26 -9.03 -18.85
C MET A 13 2.05 -8.12 -19.82
N GLY A 14 2.78 -7.16 -19.26
CA GLY A 14 4.01 -6.57 -19.83
C GLY A 14 3.94 -5.72 -21.11
N GLY A 15 2.78 -5.57 -21.77
CA GLY A 15 2.68 -4.94 -23.10
C GLY A 15 1.74 -3.72 -23.21
N SER A 16 1.27 -3.16 -22.10
CA SER A 16 0.15 -2.20 -22.08
C SER A 16 0.45 -0.87 -21.38
N GLY A 17 1.70 -0.62 -21.02
CA GLY A 17 2.19 0.61 -20.37
C GLY A 17 2.21 0.58 -18.84
N ALA A 18 1.63 -0.43 -18.20
CA ALA A 18 1.56 -0.53 -16.73
C ALA A 18 2.93 -0.68 -16.04
N ASN A 19 3.96 -1.13 -16.75
CA ASN A 19 5.34 -1.16 -16.23
C ASN A 19 6.08 0.17 -16.43
N LEU A 20 5.43 1.20 -16.98
CA LEU A 20 6.00 2.53 -17.22
C LEU A 20 7.21 2.54 -18.16
N ASN A 21 7.43 1.47 -18.91
CA ASN A 21 8.48 1.42 -19.91
C ASN A 21 8.07 2.22 -21.14
N TYR A 22 8.98 3.05 -21.66
CA TYR A 22 8.78 3.69 -22.96
C TYR A 22 8.93 2.66 -24.08
N THR A 23 7.89 2.51 -24.91
CA THR A 23 7.81 1.57 -26.03
C THR A 23 7.59 2.24 -27.38
N GLY A 24 7.55 3.58 -27.41
CA GLY A 24 7.29 4.39 -28.60
C GLY A 24 6.27 5.51 -28.34
N ASP A 25 6.01 6.31 -29.37
CA ASP A 25 5.08 7.46 -29.29
C ASP A 25 3.60 7.08 -29.52
N ASP A 26 3.32 5.80 -29.80
CA ASP A 26 1.96 5.32 -30.02
C ASP A 26 1.18 5.22 -28.70
N LEU A 27 0.10 6.00 -28.56
CA LEU A 27 -0.69 6.09 -27.33
C LEU A 27 -1.38 4.77 -26.97
N ASP A 28 -1.71 3.94 -27.97
CA ASP A 28 -2.38 2.66 -27.77
C ASP A 28 -1.49 1.65 -27.02
N SER A 29 -0.17 1.83 -27.09
CA SER A 29 0.83 1.03 -26.34
C SER A 29 0.78 1.25 -24.83
N TYR A 30 0.07 2.29 -24.37
CA TYR A 30 -0.07 2.67 -22.96
C TYR A 30 -1.52 2.62 -22.48
N SER A 31 -2.37 1.87 -23.19
CA SER A 31 -3.82 1.85 -22.97
C SER A 31 -4.24 1.57 -21.53
N VAL A 32 -3.48 0.81 -20.74
CA VAL A 32 -3.81 0.58 -19.31
C VAL A 32 -3.73 1.87 -18.50
N ILE A 33 -2.76 2.75 -18.77
CA ILE A 33 -2.65 4.03 -18.05
C ILE A 33 -3.92 4.88 -18.25
N TRP A 34 -4.45 4.89 -19.47
CA TRP A 34 -5.62 5.69 -19.82
C TRP A 34 -6.93 5.04 -19.35
N ASN A 35 -7.06 3.72 -19.54
CA ASN A 35 -8.24 2.96 -19.16
C ASN A 35 -8.44 2.90 -17.64
N CYS A 36 -7.35 3.03 -16.87
CA CYS A 36 -7.37 3.07 -15.42
C CYS A 36 -7.21 4.49 -14.87
N SER A 37 -7.38 5.53 -15.69
CA SER A 37 -7.33 6.91 -15.21
C SER A 37 -8.45 7.19 -14.21
N VAL A 38 -8.09 7.77 -13.06
CA VAL A 38 -9.03 8.14 -11.99
C VAL A 38 -9.82 9.40 -12.37
N THR A 39 -9.26 10.23 -13.24
CA THR A 39 -9.85 11.47 -13.73
C THR A 39 -10.01 11.42 -15.24
N ASP A 40 -10.94 12.22 -15.78
CA ASP A 40 -11.04 12.40 -17.23
C ASP A 40 -9.72 12.93 -17.81
N THR A 41 -9.22 12.26 -18.86
CA THR A 41 -7.98 12.62 -19.54
C THR A 41 -8.19 12.83 -21.03
N THR A 42 -7.32 13.61 -21.64
CA THR A 42 -7.31 13.91 -23.08
C THR A 42 -6.06 13.36 -23.76
N ASN A 43 -6.09 13.23 -25.09
CA ASN A 43 -4.90 12.87 -25.87
C ASN A 43 -3.72 13.84 -25.67
N LYS A 44 -3.98 15.09 -25.24
CA LYS A 44 -2.91 16.03 -24.89
C LYS A 44 -2.20 15.62 -23.60
N ASP A 45 -2.95 15.10 -22.63
CA ASP A 45 -2.43 14.61 -21.36
C ASP A 45 -1.63 13.33 -21.58
N HIS A 46 -2.17 12.39 -22.36
CA HIS A 46 -1.49 11.15 -22.73
C HIS A 46 -0.15 11.43 -23.42
N LYS A 47 -0.10 12.38 -24.36
CA LYS A 47 1.15 12.80 -25.01
C LYS A 47 2.16 13.41 -24.05
N ARG A 48 1.73 14.10 -22.97
CA ARG A 48 2.67 14.60 -21.95
C ARG A 48 3.30 13.46 -21.18
N VAL A 49 2.50 12.49 -20.75
CA VAL A 49 2.98 11.29 -20.06
C VAL A 49 3.96 10.51 -20.95
N VAL A 50 3.61 10.21 -22.20
CA VAL A 50 4.51 9.49 -23.13
C VAL A 50 5.80 10.27 -23.39
N LYS A 51 5.73 11.60 -23.52
CA LYS A 51 6.93 12.45 -23.62
C LYS A 51 7.80 12.32 -22.37
N ALA A 52 7.22 12.30 -21.18
CA ALA A 52 7.96 12.13 -19.94
C ALA A 52 8.63 10.74 -19.88
N LEU A 53 7.89 9.66 -20.17
CA LEU A 53 8.42 8.29 -20.23
C LEU A 53 9.60 8.17 -21.19
N ARG A 54 9.53 8.80 -22.37
CA ARG A 54 10.64 8.84 -23.33
C ARG A 54 11.90 9.48 -22.73
N ASN A 55 11.76 10.68 -22.17
CA ASN A 55 12.89 11.41 -21.60
C ASN A 55 13.48 10.68 -20.39
N ILE A 56 12.64 10.07 -19.55
CA ILE A 56 13.07 9.22 -18.43
C ILE A 56 13.87 8.03 -18.96
N SER A 57 13.36 7.32 -19.96
CA SER A 57 14.06 6.18 -20.57
C SER A 57 15.37 6.56 -21.27
N GLU A 58 15.48 7.79 -21.77
CA GLU A 58 16.69 8.31 -22.44
C GLU A 58 17.66 8.98 -21.45
N GLY A 59 17.27 9.18 -20.19
CA GLY A 59 18.08 9.86 -19.17
C GLY A 59 18.19 11.38 -19.38
N THR A 60 17.24 12.00 -20.08
CA THR A 60 17.29 13.41 -20.47
C THR A 60 16.41 14.29 -19.57
N GLU A 61 16.99 15.34 -18.99
CA GLU A 61 16.27 16.35 -18.18
C GLU A 61 15.37 15.73 -17.09
N LEU A 62 15.86 14.71 -16.36
CA LEU A 62 15.07 13.90 -15.43
C LEU A 62 14.24 14.74 -14.44
N ASP A 63 14.80 15.80 -13.84
CA ASP A 63 14.09 16.68 -12.90
C ASP A 63 12.86 17.40 -13.48
N THR A 64 12.81 17.51 -14.81
CA THR A 64 11.68 18.10 -15.55
C THR A 64 10.56 17.08 -15.75
N TYR A 65 10.91 15.82 -15.98
CA TYR A 65 9.95 14.78 -16.37
C TYR A 65 9.59 13.81 -15.25
N MET A 66 10.33 13.80 -14.14
CA MET A 66 10.04 12.98 -12.98
C MET A 66 10.38 13.68 -11.67
N ASP A 67 9.62 13.37 -10.63
CA ASP A 67 9.86 13.84 -9.27
C ASP A 67 10.94 13.01 -8.59
N VAL A 68 12.19 13.26 -8.98
CA VAL A 68 13.39 12.54 -8.54
C VAL A 68 13.42 12.33 -7.02
N ASP A 69 13.27 13.40 -6.23
CA ASP A 69 13.35 13.33 -4.76
C ASP A 69 12.26 12.40 -4.16
N ASN A 70 11.02 12.50 -4.64
CA ASN A 70 9.94 11.63 -4.17
C ASN A 70 10.07 10.19 -4.69
N LEU A 71 10.55 9.99 -5.91
CA LEU A 71 10.74 8.66 -6.49
C LEU A 71 11.90 7.89 -5.82
N LEU A 72 12.95 8.58 -5.38
CA LEU A 72 14.03 7.97 -4.58
C LEU A 72 13.53 7.54 -3.20
N LYS A 73 12.67 8.33 -2.55
CA LYS A 73 12.01 7.95 -1.28
C LYS A 73 11.03 6.80 -1.47
N TYR A 74 10.24 6.84 -2.55
CA TYR A 74 9.36 5.74 -2.94
C TYR A 74 10.17 4.45 -3.11
N ALA A 75 11.28 4.50 -3.86
CA ALA A 75 12.15 3.36 -4.07
C ALA A 75 12.65 2.77 -2.74
N ALA A 76 13.15 3.60 -1.83
CA ALA A 76 13.65 3.15 -0.53
C ALA A 76 12.58 2.42 0.30
N VAL A 77 11.36 2.97 0.38
CA VAL A 77 10.26 2.35 1.12
C VAL A 77 9.74 1.08 0.41
N HIS A 78 9.66 1.10 -0.92
CA HIS A 78 9.22 -0.04 -1.70
C HIS A 78 10.15 -1.24 -1.55
N VAL A 79 11.46 -1.03 -1.65
CA VAL A 79 12.50 -2.07 -1.47
C VAL A 79 12.47 -2.65 -0.05
N PHE A 80 12.21 -1.83 0.96
CA PHE A 80 11.98 -2.33 2.31
C PHE A 80 10.76 -3.26 2.36
N SER A 81 9.66 -2.89 1.72
CA SER A 81 8.40 -3.64 1.79
C SER A 81 8.43 -4.99 1.08
N VAL A 82 9.33 -5.21 0.12
CA VAL A 82 9.38 -6.44 -0.70
C VAL A 82 8.00 -6.74 -1.31
N ASN A 83 7.31 -5.70 -1.81
CA ASN A 83 5.96 -5.84 -2.36
C ASN A 83 6.00 -6.30 -3.82
N THR A 84 6.07 -7.61 -4.03
CA THR A 84 6.03 -8.23 -5.36
C THR A 84 4.65 -8.19 -6.03
N ASP A 85 3.62 -7.66 -5.37
CA ASP A 85 2.34 -7.32 -6.02
C ASP A 85 2.37 -5.94 -6.69
N SER A 86 3.53 -5.49 -7.13
CA SER A 86 3.70 -4.13 -7.64
C SER A 86 4.82 -4.06 -8.68
N LEU A 87 5.43 -2.89 -8.88
CA LEU A 87 6.45 -2.66 -9.92
C LEU A 87 7.70 -3.54 -9.79
N SER A 88 7.95 -4.13 -8.61
CA SER A 88 9.03 -5.08 -8.37
C SER A 88 8.69 -6.53 -8.79
N GLY A 89 7.42 -6.83 -9.03
CA GLY A 89 6.95 -8.17 -9.38
C GLY A 89 6.64 -8.39 -10.86
N MET A 90 6.01 -9.53 -11.14
CA MET A 90 5.62 -9.93 -12.49
C MET A 90 4.39 -9.17 -13.01
N MET A 91 3.59 -8.60 -12.11
CA MET A 91 2.38 -7.82 -12.42
C MET A 91 2.60 -6.37 -12.01
N ALA A 92 2.74 -5.47 -12.98
CA ALA A 92 3.05 -4.07 -12.73
C ALA A 92 1.81 -3.26 -12.29
N HIS A 93 1.36 -3.40 -11.03
CA HIS A 93 0.20 -2.68 -10.46
C HIS A 93 0.49 -2.08 -9.07
N ASN A 94 -0.57 -1.73 -8.34
CA ASN A 94 -0.51 -1.26 -6.95
C ASN A 94 0.31 0.03 -6.78
N TYR A 95 0.11 0.93 -7.72
CA TYR A 95 0.56 2.31 -7.67
C TYR A 95 -0.41 3.21 -8.45
N TYR A 96 -0.46 4.49 -8.09
CA TYR A 96 -1.00 5.53 -8.96
C TYR A 96 0.13 6.25 -9.68
N LEU A 97 0.01 6.41 -11.00
CA LEU A 97 0.83 7.34 -11.76
C LEU A 97 0.24 8.74 -11.61
N TYR A 98 0.99 9.62 -10.95
CA TYR A 98 0.63 11.03 -10.84
C TYR A 98 1.41 11.85 -11.86
N GLU A 99 0.71 12.61 -12.71
CA GLU A 99 1.30 13.56 -13.66
C GLU A 99 0.91 14.98 -13.29
N SER A 100 1.90 15.87 -13.21
CA SER A 100 1.69 17.31 -13.05
C SER A 100 2.64 18.08 -13.96
N ASP A 101 2.10 18.84 -14.91
CA ASP A 101 2.87 19.65 -15.88
C ASP A 101 3.98 18.90 -16.63
N GLY A 102 3.75 17.62 -16.92
CA GLY A 102 4.68 16.72 -17.60
C GLY A 102 5.68 16.02 -16.67
N LYS A 103 5.59 16.25 -15.36
CA LYS A 103 6.42 15.63 -14.33
C LYS A 103 5.68 14.45 -13.70
N LEU A 104 6.28 13.26 -13.76
CA LEU A 104 5.72 12.01 -13.25
C LEU A 104 6.16 11.74 -11.81
N ASN A 105 5.25 11.19 -11.01
CA ASN A 105 5.50 10.67 -9.67
C ASN A 105 4.67 9.39 -9.44
N LEU A 106 5.02 8.62 -8.41
CA LEU A 106 4.32 7.40 -8.03
C LEU A 106 3.78 7.51 -6.61
N LEU A 107 2.54 7.09 -6.42
CA LEU A 107 1.92 6.94 -5.10
C LEU A 107 1.68 5.45 -4.84
N PRO A 108 2.19 4.87 -3.73
CA PRO A 108 1.97 3.47 -3.41
C PRO A 108 0.49 3.22 -3.11
N TRP A 109 -0.03 2.07 -3.55
CA TRP A 109 -1.38 1.60 -3.26
C TRP A 109 -1.35 0.11 -2.94
N ASP A 110 -2.21 -0.36 -2.03
CA ASP A 110 -2.41 -1.79 -1.71
C ASP A 110 -1.12 -2.59 -1.42
N TYR A 111 -0.52 -2.34 -0.26
CA TYR A 111 0.72 -2.98 0.20
C TYR A 111 0.43 -4.13 1.19
N ASN A 112 -0.80 -4.64 1.23
CA ASN A 112 -1.22 -5.73 2.11
C ASN A 112 -0.47 -7.05 1.87
N LEU A 113 0.09 -7.27 0.68
CA LEU A 113 0.86 -8.47 0.31
C LEU A 113 2.39 -8.29 0.40
N SER A 114 2.84 -7.23 1.05
CA SER A 114 4.26 -6.98 1.36
C SER A 114 4.85 -8.06 2.28
N LEU A 115 6.19 -8.07 2.41
CA LEU A 115 6.92 -8.89 3.39
C LEU A 115 6.62 -10.39 3.29
N GLY A 116 6.39 -10.88 2.07
CA GLY A 116 6.08 -12.27 1.78
C GLY A 116 4.59 -12.60 1.59
N GLY A 117 3.69 -11.63 1.77
CA GLY A 117 2.24 -11.86 1.66
C GLY A 117 1.76 -12.32 0.28
N MET A 118 2.45 -11.98 -0.81
CA MET A 118 2.09 -12.47 -2.17
C MET A 118 2.24 -13.99 -2.32
N GLY A 119 3.06 -14.65 -1.49
CA GLY A 119 3.27 -16.10 -1.58
C GLY A 119 4.19 -16.55 -2.73
N GLY A 120 4.67 -17.80 -2.63
CA GLY A 120 5.40 -18.54 -3.65
C GLY A 120 6.87 -18.13 -3.88
N LYS A 121 7.78 -19.10 -3.82
CA LYS A 121 9.20 -18.92 -4.19
C LYS A 121 9.41 -18.57 -5.67
N ASP A 122 8.49 -19.01 -6.54
CA ASP A 122 8.53 -18.77 -7.98
C ASP A 122 8.41 -17.29 -8.36
N ASN A 123 7.76 -16.47 -7.51
CA ASN A 123 7.62 -15.02 -7.72
C ASN A 123 8.86 -14.21 -7.28
N LEU A 124 9.76 -14.83 -6.50
CA LEU A 124 11.05 -14.28 -6.05
C LEU A 124 12.24 -14.90 -6.80
N GLY A 125 11.99 -15.59 -7.92
CA GLY A 125 13.03 -16.13 -8.80
C GLY A 125 13.61 -17.50 -8.42
N GLY A 126 13.03 -18.21 -7.45
CA GLY A 126 13.47 -19.55 -7.06
C GLY A 126 12.52 -20.65 -7.53
N LYS A 127 12.98 -21.54 -8.41
CA LYS A 127 12.23 -22.74 -8.83
C LYS A 127 12.23 -23.79 -7.72
N SER A 128 11.11 -23.99 -7.03
CA SER A 128 10.90 -25.17 -6.20
C SER A 128 9.43 -25.56 -6.10
N ASP A 129 9.15 -26.86 -6.09
CA ASP A 129 7.80 -27.44 -5.92
C ASP A 129 7.22 -27.23 -4.50
N ASP A 130 7.92 -26.49 -3.64
CA ASP A 130 7.47 -26.12 -2.30
C ASP A 130 6.78 -24.75 -2.35
N LYS A 131 5.51 -24.71 -1.91
CA LYS A 131 4.68 -23.49 -1.93
C LYS A 131 5.06 -22.49 -0.83
N THR A 132 6.11 -22.74 -0.07
CA THR A 132 6.56 -21.90 1.03
C THR A 132 7.33 -20.68 0.51
N VAL A 133 7.08 -19.52 1.12
CA VAL A 133 7.91 -18.33 0.93
C VAL A 133 9.16 -18.51 1.77
N ASP A 134 10.33 -18.44 1.14
CA ASP A 134 11.60 -18.53 1.84
C ASP A 134 11.86 -17.23 2.64
N ALA A 135 11.69 -17.29 3.96
CA ALA A 135 11.90 -16.15 4.84
C ALA A 135 13.31 -15.57 4.76
N THR A 136 14.33 -16.42 4.57
CA THR A 136 15.71 -15.97 4.36
C THR A 136 15.82 -15.14 3.08
N SER A 137 15.17 -15.57 2.00
CA SER A 137 15.15 -14.80 0.74
C SER A 137 14.42 -13.46 0.90
N MET A 138 13.26 -13.44 1.57
CA MET A 138 12.49 -12.21 1.78
C MET A 138 13.24 -11.20 2.64
N VAL A 139 13.86 -11.66 3.74
CA VAL A 139 14.69 -10.81 4.62
C VAL A 139 15.85 -10.20 3.85
N ASN A 140 16.50 -10.98 2.99
CA ASN A 140 17.69 -10.56 2.26
C ASN A 140 17.43 -9.97 0.88
N ASP A 141 16.17 -9.70 0.51
CA ASP A 141 15.81 -9.23 -0.82
C ASP A 141 16.72 -8.07 -1.31
N PRO A 142 17.37 -8.18 -2.49
CA PRO A 142 18.45 -7.28 -2.89
C PRO A 142 18.01 -5.84 -3.13
N ILE A 143 18.72 -4.87 -2.54
CA ILE A 143 18.35 -3.44 -2.63
C ILE A 143 18.63 -2.80 -4.00
N ASP A 144 19.52 -3.39 -4.83
CA ASP A 144 19.86 -2.84 -6.15
C ASP A 144 19.12 -3.51 -7.32
N ASN A 145 18.36 -4.58 -7.06
CA ASN A 145 17.62 -5.32 -8.12
C ASN A 145 16.10 -5.31 -7.96
N ALA A 146 15.58 -4.61 -6.95
CA ALA A 146 14.15 -4.61 -6.62
C ALA A 146 13.24 -4.17 -7.78
N PHE A 147 13.71 -3.37 -8.74
CA PHE A 147 12.90 -2.90 -9.87
C PHE A 147 13.16 -3.63 -11.19
N SER A 148 13.77 -4.81 -11.17
CA SER A 148 14.14 -5.54 -12.40
C SER A 148 12.97 -5.85 -13.37
N GLY A 149 11.72 -5.78 -12.91
CA GLY A 149 10.50 -5.88 -13.73
C GLY A 149 10.21 -4.65 -14.61
N THR A 150 10.88 -3.52 -14.40
CA THR A 150 10.71 -2.26 -15.14
C THR A 150 12.05 -1.56 -15.38
N LYS A 151 12.12 -0.77 -16.45
CA LYS A 151 13.25 0.10 -16.76
C LYS A 151 13.03 1.55 -16.32
N PHE A 152 11.87 1.85 -15.72
CA PHE A 152 11.50 3.21 -15.32
C PHE A 152 12.49 3.82 -14.32
N PHE A 153 13.09 2.99 -13.46
CA PHE A 153 14.05 3.41 -12.46
C PHE A 153 15.51 3.30 -12.92
N ASP A 154 15.79 2.67 -14.08
CA ASP A 154 17.16 2.38 -14.52
C ASP A 154 18.01 3.65 -14.64
N THR A 155 17.48 4.70 -15.26
CA THR A 155 18.24 5.94 -15.48
C THR A 155 18.45 6.73 -14.19
N LEU A 156 17.56 6.56 -13.21
CA LEU A 156 17.69 7.12 -11.88
C LEU A 156 18.77 6.37 -11.10
N LEU A 157 18.70 5.04 -11.04
CA LEU A 157 19.59 4.21 -10.23
C LEU A 157 20.99 4.03 -10.85
N ASN A 158 21.15 4.20 -12.17
CA ASN A 158 22.46 4.21 -12.82
C ASN A 158 23.17 5.58 -12.75
N ASN A 159 22.48 6.64 -12.28
CA ASN A 159 23.09 7.94 -12.06
C ASN A 159 23.74 7.95 -10.67
N GLU A 160 25.05 8.16 -10.59
CA GLU A 160 25.82 8.09 -9.34
C GLU A 160 25.28 9.01 -8.24
N GLU A 161 24.83 10.23 -8.58
CA GLU A 161 24.31 11.19 -7.60
C GLU A 161 22.95 10.74 -7.05
N TYR A 162 22.07 10.25 -7.93
CA TYR A 162 20.74 9.77 -7.52
C TYR A 162 20.80 8.43 -6.79
N HIS A 163 21.70 7.53 -7.20
CA HIS A 163 21.97 6.29 -6.47
C HIS A 163 22.49 6.56 -5.06
N LYS A 164 23.39 7.55 -4.90
CA LYS A 164 23.83 8.01 -3.59
C LYS A 164 22.66 8.53 -2.74
N GLN A 165 21.77 9.33 -3.32
CA GLN A 165 20.57 9.82 -2.61
C GLN A 165 19.59 8.69 -2.27
N TYR A 166 19.45 7.67 -3.12
CA TYR A 166 18.69 6.46 -2.82
C TYR A 166 19.26 5.74 -1.57
N TYR A 167 20.58 5.55 -1.51
CA TYR A 167 21.26 4.95 -0.35
C TYR A 167 21.13 5.81 0.91
N GLU A 168 21.23 7.14 0.80
CA GLU A 168 20.98 8.04 1.93
C GLU A 168 19.55 7.92 2.46
N ASN A 169 18.55 7.77 1.58
CA ASN A 169 17.16 7.54 1.98
C ASN A 169 16.97 6.17 2.64
N LEU A 170 17.60 5.10 2.13
CA LEU A 170 17.57 3.79 2.76
C LEU A 170 18.25 3.79 4.13
N GLN A 171 19.43 4.40 4.27
CA GLN A 171 20.11 4.51 5.56
C GLN A 171 19.25 5.28 6.56
N LYS A 172 18.60 6.37 6.13
CA LYS A 172 17.67 7.11 6.98
C LYS A 172 16.49 6.25 7.42
N LEU A 173 15.91 5.47 6.51
CA LEU A 173 14.83 4.52 6.83
C LEU A 173 15.29 3.50 7.88
N VAL A 174 16.50 2.95 7.72
CA VAL A 174 17.11 2.02 8.68
C VAL A 174 17.32 2.69 10.04
N ASP A 175 18.06 3.79 10.08
CA ASP A 175 18.54 4.43 11.31
C ASP A 175 17.40 5.04 12.14
N GLU A 176 16.46 5.73 11.48
CA GLU A 176 15.40 6.45 12.17
C GLU A 176 14.16 5.59 12.40
N TYR A 177 13.83 4.70 11.46
CA TYR A 177 12.57 3.97 11.46
C TYR A 177 12.73 2.50 11.84
N LEU A 178 13.49 1.70 11.09
CA LEU A 178 13.51 0.23 11.23
C LEU A 178 14.30 -0.23 12.47
N LEU A 179 15.51 0.28 12.65
CA LEU A 179 16.41 -0.04 13.77
C LEU A 179 16.45 1.08 14.82
N GLY A 180 15.84 2.22 14.52
CA GLY A 180 15.57 3.31 15.45
C GLY A 180 14.29 3.10 16.26
N GLU A 181 13.64 4.21 16.63
CA GLU A 181 12.40 4.20 17.41
C GLU A 181 11.13 4.33 16.55
N GLY A 182 11.25 4.57 15.24
CA GLY A 182 10.12 4.89 14.38
C GLY A 182 9.11 3.74 14.25
N PHE A 183 9.59 2.54 13.92
CA PHE A 183 8.74 1.35 13.80
C PHE A 183 8.08 1.00 15.13
N GLU A 184 8.85 0.97 16.22
CA GLU A 184 8.30 0.67 17.56
C GLU A 184 7.22 1.68 17.98
N LYS A 185 7.46 2.98 17.77
CA LYS A 185 6.44 4.01 18.04
C LYS A 185 5.19 3.83 17.18
N PHE A 186 5.36 3.53 15.90
CA PHE A 186 4.24 3.25 15.01
C PHE A 186 3.46 2.02 15.48
N PHE A 187 4.16 0.91 15.72
CA PHE A 187 3.61 -0.37 16.12
C PHE A 187 2.83 -0.25 17.45
N SER A 188 3.47 0.26 18.49
CA SER A 188 2.84 0.49 19.80
C SER A 188 1.64 1.43 19.73
N ARG A 189 1.73 2.52 18.94
CA ARG A 189 0.60 3.44 18.75
C ARG A 189 -0.57 2.74 18.06
N THR A 190 -0.32 2.03 16.97
CA THR A 190 -1.36 1.33 16.19
C THR A 190 -2.05 0.28 17.05
N ARG A 191 -1.30 -0.55 17.75
CA ARG A 191 -1.84 -1.54 18.69
C ARG A 191 -2.72 -0.93 19.77
N SER A 192 -2.28 0.18 20.38
CA SER A 192 -3.09 0.89 21.39
C SER A 192 -4.45 1.40 20.87
N GLN A 193 -4.58 1.55 19.55
CA GLN A 193 -5.81 2.00 18.89
C GLN A 193 -6.69 0.85 18.43
N ILE A 194 -6.12 -0.30 18.04
CA ILE A 194 -6.87 -1.35 17.35
C ILE A 194 -6.97 -2.69 18.11
N ASP A 195 -6.11 -3.00 19.08
CA ASP A 195 -6.07 -4.34 19.71
C ASP A 195 -7.43 -4.75 20.29
N GLU A 196 -8.07 -3.85 21.06
CA GLU A 196 -9.38 -4.11 21.64
C GLU A 196 -10.49 -4.17 20.58
N LEU A 197 -10.32 -3.47 19.45
CA LEU A 197 -11.25 -3.53 18.33
C LEU A 197 -11.13 -4.89 17.62
N VAL A 198 -9.92 -5.35 17.33
CA VAL A 198 -9.64 -6.65 16.71
C VAL A 198 -10.17 -7.79 17.59
N LYS A 199 -9.90 -7.72 18.90
CA LYS A 199 -10.35 -8.74 19.87
C LYS A 199 -11.86 -8.92 19.93
N ASN A 200 -12.60 -7.83 19.73
CA ASN A 200 -14.05 -7.81 19.85
C ASN A 200 -14.77 -7.75 18.49
N ASP A 201 -14.07 -7.88 17.37
CA ASP A 201 -14.67 -7.80 16.04
C ASP A 201 -15.54 -9.05 15.78
N PRO A 202 -16.87 -8.90 15.65
CA PRO A 202 -17.76 -10.03 15.38
C PRO A 202 -17.59 -10.62 13.96
N ASN A 203 -16.83 -9.96 13.09
CA ASN A 203 -16.54 -10.37 11.72
C ASN A 203 -15.04 -10.63 11.50
N ALA A 204 -14.27 -10.85 12.58
CA ALA A 204 -12.83 -11.09 12.49
C ALA A 204 -12.53 -12.24 11.51
N LEU A 205 -11.56 -12.01 10.62
CA LEU A 205 -11.09 -13.02 9.67
C LEU A 205 -10.17 -14.06 10.33
N TYR A 206 -9.53 -13.67 11.43
CA TYR A 206 -8.59 -14.45 12.22
C TYR A 206 -8.94 -14.35 13.70
N THR A 207 -8.56 -15.35 14.46
CA THR A 207 -8.64 -15.31 15.93
C THR A 207 -7.70 -14.22 16.48
N TYR A 208 -7.99 -13.76 17.69
CA TYR A 208 -7.13 -12.76 18.34
C TYR A 208 -5.74 -13.35 18.65
N GLU A 209 -5.66 -14.65 18.94
CA GLU A 209 -4.41 -15.36 19.14
C GLU A 209 -3.56 -15.42 17.85
N GLU A 210 -4.15 -15.72 16.70
CA GLU A 210 -3.45 -15.67 15.40
C GLU A 210 -2.97 -14.25 15.07
N TYR A 211 -3.78 -13.23 15.41
CA TYR A 211 -3.37 -11.83 15.28
C TYR A 211 -2.14 -11.51 16.14
N GLU A 212 -2.12 -11.93 17.40
CA GLU A 212 -0.97 -11.70 18.28
C GLU A 212 0.30 -12.42 17.78
N GLU A 213 0.16 -13.66 17.30
CA GLU A 213 1.27 -14.42 16.71
C GLU A 213 1.82 -13.74 15.45
N ALA A 214 0.94 -13.30 14.54
CA ALA A 214 1.34 -12.57 13.33
C ALA A 214 2.08 -11.26 13.64
N LEU A 215 1.70 -10.56 14.70
CA LEU A 215 2.38 -9.33 15.14
C LEU A 215 3.80 -9.61 15.65
N GLU A 216 4.02 -10.72 16.37
CA GLU A 216 5.35 -11.12 16.82
C GLU A 216 6.27 -11.43 15.64
N VAL A 217 5.77 -12.21 14.66
CA VAL A 217 6.49 -12.51 13.42
C VAL A 217 6.77 -11.24 12.62
N LEU A 218 5.81 -10.32 12.50
CA LEU A 218 5.99 -9.05 11.81
C LEU A 218 7.12 -8.22 12.41
N CYS A 219 7.19 -8.11 13.74
CA CYS A 219 8.26 -7.41 14.42
C CYS A 219 9.63 -8.02 14.12
N GLU A 220 9.73 -9.36 14.15
CA GLU A 220 10.98 -10.06 13.85
C GLU A 220 11.41 -9.85 12.38
N VAL A 221 10.48 -10.04 11.43
CA VAL A 221 10.72 -9.82 10.00
C VAL A 221 11.20 -8.40 9.72
N VAL A 222 10.52 -7.39 10.27
CA VAL A 222 10.91 -5.98 10.07
C VAL A 222 12.30 -5.71 10.64
N ASN A 223 12.63 -6.28 11.80
CA ASN A 223 13.96 -6.14 12.40
C ASN A 223 15.05 -6.78 11.53
N LEU A 224 14.86 -8.03 11.10
CA LEU A 224 15.81 -8.74 10.27
C LEU A 224 15.96 -8.08 8.90
N ARG A 225 14.86 -7.63 8.28
CA ARG A 225 14.89 -6.88 7.02
C ARG A 225 15.68 -5.58 7.16
N GLY A 226 15.45 -4.82 8.24
CA GLY A 226 16.23 -3.61 8.53
C GLY A 226 17.73 -3.87 8.69
N ARG A 227 18.09 -4.96 9.38
CA ARG A 227 19.50 -5.41 9.50
C ARG A 227 20.10 -5.85 8.16
N SER A 228 19.31 -6.53 7.33
CA SER A 228 19.78 -6.93 6.01
C SER A 228 20.06 -5.72 5.13
N ILE A 229 19.15 -4.75 5.10
CA ILE A 229 19.34 -3.48 4.36
C ILE A 229 20.59 -2.75 4.88
N ASP A 230 20.79 -2.62 6.19
CA ASP A 230 22.00 -2.02 6.76
C ASP A 230 23.27 -2.74 6.30
N GLY A 231 23.25 -4.09 6.34
CA GLY A 231 24.34 -4.93 5.87
C GLY A 231 24.63 -4.76 4.37
N GLN A 232 23.59 -4.58 3.55
CA GLN A 232 23.72 -4.33 2.11
C GLN A 232 24.30 -2.93 1.83
N LEU A 233 23.87 -1.91 2.57
CA LEU A 233 24.40 -0.54 2.45
C LEU A 233 25.87 -0.46 2.87
N ASN A 234 26.27 -1.20 3.90
CA ASN A 234 27.65 -1.18 4.41
C ASN A 234 28.58 -2.22 3.75
N GLY A 235 28.05 -3.06 2.85
CA GLY A 235 28.80 -4.05 2.07
C GLY A 235 29.15 -5.34 2.80
N SER A 236 28.57 -5.60 3.98
CA SER A 236 28.71 -6.89 4.68
C SER A 236 27.78 -7.98 4.12
N ILE A 237 26.68 -7.58 3.48
CA ILE A 237 25.75 -8.43 2.72
C ILE A 237 25.76 -7.94 1.27
N PRO A 238 25.79 -8.81 0.25
CA PRO A 238 25.73 -8.35 -1.14
C PRO A 238 24.39 -7.70 -1.48
N SER A 239 24.41 -6.61 -2.26
CA SER A 239 23.21 -5.81 -2.56
C SER A 239 22.48 -6.24 -3.84
N THR A 240 23.02 -7.24 -4.56
CA THR A 240 22.45 -7.75 -5.82
C THR A 240 22.10 -9.24 -5.76
N SER A 241 21.09 -9.67 -6.51
CA SER A 241 20.66 -11.08 -6.60
C SER A 241 21.79 -12.00 -7.09
N GLU A 242 22.61 -11.51 -8.03
CA GLU A 242 23.74 -12.26 -8.57
C GLU A 242 24.78 -12.55 -7.50
N GLU A 243 25.17 -11.55 -6.71
CA GLU A 243 26.19 -11.70 -5.67
C GLU A 243 25.69 -12.45 -4.43
N GLN A 244 24.39 -12.39 -4.14
CA GLN A 244 23.81 -13.17 -3.04
C GLN A 244 23.72 -14.67 -3.36
N THR A 245 23.85 -15.08 -4.62
CA THR A 245 23.78 -16.48 -5.02
C THR A 245 24.97 -17.26 -4.43
N GLY A 246 24.70 -18.08 -3.41
CA GLY A 246 25.72 -18.87 -2.71
C GLY A 246 26.53 -18.09 -1.67
N ALA A 247 26.10 -16.87 -1.31
CA ALA A 247 26.68 -16.10 -0.22
C ALA A 247 26.39 -16.76 1.14
N ASP A 248 27.39 -16.76 2.02
CA ASP A 248 27.29 -17.24 3.40
C ASP A 248 27.10 -16.10 4.43
N THR A 249 27.00 -14.86 3.96
CA THR A 249 26.81 -13.65 4.77
C THR A 249 25.36 -13.24 4.96
N LEU A 250 24.42 -13.93 4.31
CA LEU A 250 22.98 -13.64 4.42
C LEU A 250 22.48 -13.87 5.85
N ILE A 251 21.49 -13.08 6.27
CA ILE A 251 20.81 -13.29 7.54
C ILE A 251 19.94 -14.56 7.42
N ASP A 252 20.25 -15.59 8.20
CA ASP A 252 19.41 -16.78 8.31
C ASP A 252 18.10 -16.45 9.03
N ALA A 253 16.99 -16.64 8.34
CA ALA A 253 15.63 -16.47 8.86
C ALA A 253 14.79 -17.74 8.62
N SER A 254 15.44 -18.90 8.41
CA SER A 254 14.77 -20.17 8.09
C SER A 254 13.84 -20.69 9.19
N HIS A 255 13.93 -20.13 10.40
CA HIS A 255 13.01 -20.43 11.51
C HIS A 255 11.68 -19.67 11.44
N ILE A 256 11.56 -18.66 10.58
CA ILE A 256 10.35 -17.85 10.43
C ILE A 256 9.39 -18.52 9.45
N ASP A 257 8.17 -18.75 9.90
CA ASP A 257 7.05 -19.12 9.03
C ASP A 257 6.29 -17.86 8.62
N LEU A 258 6.46 -17.42 7.36
CA LEU A 258 5.78 -16.24 6.82
C LEU A 258 4.28 -16.46 6.63
N LEU A 259 3.80 -17.72 6.58
CA LEU A 259 2.37 -18.00 6.43
C LEU A 259 1.55 -17.52 7.63
N VAL A 260 2.19 -17.37 8.80
CA VAL A 260 1.57 -16.83 10.02
C VAL A 260 1.07 -15.40 9.80
N MET A 261 1.74 -14.59 8.98
CA MET A 261 1.30 -13.23 8.66
C MET A 261 0.22 -13.17 7.57
N GLY A 262 -0.21 -14.33 7.04
CA GLY A 262 -1.17 -14.45 5.96
C GLY A 262 -0.53 -14.33 4.57
N THR A 263 -1.12 -15.04 3.60
CA THR A 263 -0.69 -15.00 2.19
C THR A 263 -1.86 -14.96 1.23
N MET A 264 -1.63 -14.49 0.00
CA MET A 264 -2.59 -14.58 -1.10
C MET A 264 -2.74 -16.04 -1.56
N ASP A 265 -3.94 -16.61 -1.44
CA ASP A 265 -4.25 -17.93 -1.99
C ASP A 265 -4.47 -17.83 -3.51
N MET A 266 -3.40 -18.03 -4.29
CA MET A 266 -3.39 -17.94 -5.75
C MET A 266 -3.91 -19.21 -6.47
N GLY A 267 -4.87 -19.93 -5.88
CA GLY A 267 -5.59 -20.99 -6.60
C GLY A 267 -5.91 -22.21 -5.75
N GLY A 268 -6.99 -22.11 -4.98
CA GLY A 268 -7.48 -23.23 -4.20
C GLY A 268 -8.85 -23.07 -3.54
N GLY A 269 -9.64 -22.05 -3.88
CA GLY A 269 -11.03 -21.88 -3.39
C GLY A 269 -11.14 -21.78 -1.87
N PHE A 270 -11.15 -20.56 -1.32
CA PHE A 270 -11.56 -20.24 0.06
C PHE A 270 -11.38 -21.39 1.06
N GLY A 271 -10.12 -21.80 1.25
CA GLY A 271 -9.75 -22.78 2.26
C GLY A 271 -9.32 -22.07 3.52
N PHE A 272 -10.27 -21.73 4.40
CA PHE A 272 -9.94 -21.53 5.81
C PHE A 272 -9.22 -22.78 6.29
N ASN A 273 -7.95 -22.63 6.67
CA ASN A 273 -7.10 -23.74 7.04
C ASN A 273 -7.47 -24.23 8.44
N ASN A 274 -8.64 -24.86 8.57
CA ASN A 274 -9.00 -25.57 9.79
C ASN A 274 -8.44 -26.98 9.67
N SER A 275 -7.31 -27.21 10.32
CA SER A 275 -6.69 -28.52 10.44
C SER A 275 -7.55 -29.40 11.36
N ASN A 276 -8.61 -30.01 10.81
CA ASN A 276 -9.10 -31.33 11.23
C ASN A 276 -10.23 -31.86 10.33
N GLU A 277 -10.12 -33.15 10.03
CA GLU A 277 -11.14 -34.09 9.52
C GLU A 277 -11.24 -34.36 8.00
N LYS A 278 -10.73 -35.56 7.67
CA LYS A 278 -11.28 -36.61 6.77
C LYS A 278 -11.73 -36.23 5.35
N LYS A 279 -10.95 -36.77 4.40
CA LYS A 279 -11.32 -37.09 3.02
C LYS A 279 -12.60 -37.93 2.95
N GLU A 280 -13.59 -37.47 2.20
CA GLU A 280 -14.46 -38.31 1.37
C GLU A 280 -14.70 -37.64 0.01
N ASP A 281 -14.59 -38.44 -1.04
CA ASP A 281 -14.71 -38.04 -2.45
C ASP A 281 -16.15 -37.68 -2.82
N ALA A 282 -16.37 -36.57 -3.53
CA ALA A 282 -17.58 -36.34 -4.31
C ALA A 282 -17.31 -35.45 -5.53
N ASP A 283 -17.46 -36.06 -6.70
CA ASP A 283 -17.55 -35.48 -8.05
C ASP A 283 -18.84 -34.66 -8.20
N VAL A 284 -18.76 -33.34 -8.45
CA VAL A 284 -19.89 -32.56 -9.00
C VAL A 284 -19.44 -31.35 -9.85
N GLY A 285 -19.86 -31.40 -11.11
CA GLY A 285 -20.11 -30.34 -12.12
C GLY A 285 -19.70 -28.88 -11.87
N PHE A 286 -18.97 -28.34 -12.85
CA PHE A 286 -18.72 -26.91 -13.05
C PHE A 286 -20.01 -26.16 -13.40
N GLU A 287 -20.42 -25.23 -12.54
CA GLU A 287 -21.24 -24.08 -12.92
C GLU A 287 -20.38 -22.81 -12.85
N GLU A 288 -20.48 -22.03 -13.92
CA GLU A 288 -19.75 -20.80 -14.19
C GLU A 288 -20.39 -19.66 -13.38
N GLU A 289 -19.82 -19.33 -12.22
CA GLU A 289 -20.32 -18.24 -11.37
C GLU A 289 -19.41 -16.99 -11.42
N LYS A 290 -20.09 -15.85 -11.34
CA LYS A 290 -19.69 -14.54 -11.87
C LYS A 290 -18.55 -13.90 -11.08
N GLY A 291 -17.66 -13.24 -11.83
CA GLY A 291 -16.50 -12.50 -11.35
C GLY A 291 -16.81 -11.55 -10.19
N MET A 292 -15.95 -11.67 -9.17
CA MET A 292 -15.92 -10.78 -8.01
C MET A 292 -15.20 -9.50 -8.41
N SER A 293 -15.91 -8.37 -8.29
CA SER A 293 -15.40 -7.02 -8.50
C SER A 293 -14.27 -6.73 -7.52
N GLN A 294 -13.03 -6.51 -8.01
CA GLN A 294 -12.03 -5.77 -7.25
C GLN A 294 -12.61 -4.38 -6.99
N SER A 295 -12.88 -4.08 -5.72
CA SER A 295 -13.33 -2.75 -5.29
C SER A 295 -12.15 -1.79 -5.48
N GLY A 296 -12.18 -0.99 -6.54
CA GLY A 296 -11.30 0.17 -6.64
C GLY A 296 -11.55 1.06 -5.43
N GLY A 297 -10.56 1.18 -4.55
CA GLY A 297 -10.63 2.10 -3.42
C GLY A 297 -10.55 3.53 -3.93
N GLU A 298 -11.40 4.40 -3.39
CA GLU A 298 -11.26 5.85 -3.56
C GLU A 298 -10.11 6.37 -2.69
N MET A 299 -9.46 7.46 -3.09
CA MET A 299 -8.48 8.14 -2.25
C MET A 299 -9.11 8.50 -0.89
N PRO A 300 -8.38 8.35 0.24
CA PRO A 300 -8.90 8.69 1.56
C PRO A 300 -9.37 10.14 1.64
N GLU A 301 -10.56 10.38 2.20
CA GLU A 301 -11.02 11.73 2.50
C GLU A 301 -10.03 12.42 3.45
N GLY A 302 -9.47 13.57 3.01
CA GLY A 302 -8.48 14.35 3.79
C GLY A 302 -7.06 14.35 3.21
N PHE A 303 -6.83 13.80 2.02
CA PHE A 303 -5.57 13.99 1.29
C PHE A 303 -5.31 15.48 1.04
N ASP A 304 -4.23 16.02 1.61
CA ASP A 304 -3.79 17.40 1.43
C ASP A 304 -2.55 17.44 0.52
N PRO A 305 -2.70 17.83 -0.76
CA PRO A 305 -1.60 17.93 -1.71
C PRO A 305 -0.53 18.97 -1.30
N SER A 306 -0.85 19.91 -0.39
CA SER A 306 0.07 20.97 0.03
C SER A 306 1.22 20.47 0.92
N GLN A 307 1.17 19.21 1.36
CA GLN A 307 2.28 18.54 2.05
C GLN A 307 3.43 18.17 1.09
N PHE A 308 3.17 18.15 -0.21
CA PHE A 308 4.19 17.98 -1.25
C PHE A 308 4.60 19.38 -1.72
N GLY A 309 5.79 19.82 -1.30
CA GLY A 309 6.28 21.19 -1.47
C GLY A 309 6.33 21.63 -2.93
N GLY A 310 5.30 22.32 -3.39
CA GLY A 310 5.25 23.01 -4.67
C GLY A 310 4.20 24.13 -4.64
N LYS A 311 4.62 25.39 -4.84
CA LYS A 311 3.69 26.52 -4.96
C LYS A 311 2.88 26.37 -6.26
N MET A 312 1.57 26.13 -6.13
CA MET A 312 0.61 26.32 -7.23
C MET A 312 0.61 27.80 -7.69
N PRO A 313 0.64 28.10 -8.99
CA PRO A 313 0.16 29.38 -9.52
C PRO A 313 -1.37 29.35 -9.58
N GLY A 314 -2.02 30.27 -8.87
CA GLY A 314 -3.48 30.34 -8.79
C GLY A 314 -4.15 30.80 -10.09
N ASN A 315 -5.23 30.11 -10.46
CA ASN A 315 -6.55 30.67 -10.76
C ASN A 315 -7.49 29.52 -11.18
N GLY A 316 -8.47 29.20 -10.34
CA GLY A 316 -9.52 28.23 -10.65
C GLY A 316 -10.54 28.17 -9.51
N ASP A 317 -11.75 28.64 -9.79
CA ASP A 317 -12.84 28.93 -8.85
C ASP A 317 -13.34 27.67 -8.11
N VAL A 318 -13.46 27.73 -6.77
CA VAL A 318 -13.79 26.57 -5.90
C VAL A 318 -15.29 26.52 -5.55
N SER A 319 -16.16 27.12 -6.35
CA SER A 319 -17.59 27.28 -6.00
C SER A 319 -18.56 26.44 -6.86
N GLN A 320 -18.28 25.14 -7.08
CA GLN A 320 -19.24 24.23 -7.73
C GLN A 320 -19.47 22.88 -7.04
N PHE A 321 -19.01 22.67 -5.81
CA PHE A 321 -19.18 21.37 -5.13
C PHE A 321 -20.46 21.23 -4.27
N THR A 322 -21.57 21.85 -4.67
CA THR A 322 -22.88 21.60 -4.03
C THR A 322 -23.99 21.52 -5.07
N GLU A 323 -24.75 20.43 -5.01
CA GLU A 323 -25.91 20.02 -5.81
C GLU A 323 -25.63 19.26 -7.12
N VAL A 324 -25.63 17.92 -7.03
CA VAL A 324 -26.48 17.08 -7.90
C VAL A 324 -26.96 15.86 -7.09
N GLY A 325 -28.27 15.79 -6.85
CA GLY A 325 -28.93 14.59 -6.32
C GLY A 325 -29.26 13.59 -7.42
N GLY A 326 -29.11 12.30 -7.13
CA GLY A 326 -29.54 11.18 -7.98
C GLY A 326 -30.04 10.01 -7.15
N LYS A 327 -31.34 9.71 -7.26
CA LYS A 327 -32.02 8.56 -6.64
C LYS A 327 -31.58 7.24 -7.28
N GLY A 328 -31.29 6.23 -6.44
CA GLY A 328 -31.19 4.82 -6.82
C GLY A 328 -31.66 3.92 -5.68
N ASN A 329 -32.54 2.97 -5.99
CA ASN A 329 -33.31 2.11 -5.07
C ASN A 329 -32.45 1.25 -4.12
N MET A 330 -32.77 1.27 -2.82
CA MET A 330 -32.45 0.16 -1.88
C MET A 330 -33.62 -0.83 -1.81
N PRO A 331 -33.39 -2.15 -1.85
CA PRO A 331 -34.36 -3.13 -1.34
C PRO A 331 -34.30 -3.18 0.19
N ASN A 332 -35.49 -3.09 0.77
CA ASN A 332 -35.82 -3.12 2.20
C ASN A 332 -35.62 -4.54 2.77
N MET A 333 -34.82 -4.72 3.82
CA MET A 333 -34.94 -5.87 4.72
C MET A 333 -34.95 -5.43 6.18
N SER A 334 -35.95 -5.97 6.87
CA SER A 334 -36.49 -5.57 8.16
C SER A 334 -35.59 -5.99 9.32
N PHE A 335 -35.28 -5.04 10.22
CA PHE A 335 -34.77 -5.32 11.56
C PHE A 335 -35.86 -6.02 12.40
N GLY A 336 -35.62 -7.27 12.76
CA GLY A 336 -36.36 -7.95 13.82
C GLY A 336 -35.83 -7.49 15.18
N ALA A 337 -36.65 -6.74 15.91
CA ALA A 337 -36.41 -6.39 17.30
C ALA A 337 -36.68 -7.61 18.21
N ASN A 338 -35.76 -7.92 19.14
CA ASN A 338 -36.07 -7.93 20.59
C ASN A 338 -34.84 -8.24 21.49
N PRO A 339 -34.93 -7.96 22.81
CA PRO A 339 -33.95 -7.14 23.54
C PRO A 339 -33.18 -7.92 24.63
N PHE A 340 -32.11 -7.33 25.19
CA PHE A 340 -31.81 -7.19 26.64
C PHE A 340 -30.32 -6.85 26.90
N GLY A 341 -30.07 -5.83 27.74
CA GLY A 341 -28.78 -5.52 28.40
C GLY A 341 -28.00 -4.37 27.74
N SER A 342 -27.68 -3.23 28.36
CA SER A 342 -27.69 -2.79 29.75
C SER A 342 -27.93 -1.25 29.82
N SER A 343 -28.98 -0.81 30.51
CA SER A 343 -29.46 0.60 30.49
C SER A 343 -28.92 1.48 31.63
N ILE A 344 -27.85 1.09 32.33
CA ILE A 344 -27.40 1.83 33.53
C ILE A 344 -26.16 2.71 33.28
N GLN A 345 -25.31 2.40 32.30
CA GLN A 345 -24.14 3.23 32.00
C GLN A 345 -24.47 4.49 31.16
N SER A 346 -25.50 4.45 30.33
CA SER A 346 -25.90 5.58 29.48
C SER A 346 -26.53 6.74 30.27
N ILE A 347 -27.35 6.46 31.29
CA ILE A 347 -28.01 7.52 32.09
C ILE A 347 -26.99 8.34 32.91
N PHE A 348 -25.93 7.69 33.41
CA PHE A 348 -24.88 8.39 34.16
C PHE A 348 -24.10 9.37 33.27
N VAL A 349 -23.76 8.96 32.06
CA VAL A 349 -23.03 9.81 31.10
C VAL A 349 -23.87 11.03 30.71
N TYR A 350 -25.16 10.84 30.37
CA TYR A 350 -26.04 11.97 30.05
C TYR A 350 -26.29 12.90 31.24
N GLY A 351 -26.37 12.37 32.46
CA GLY A 351 -26.51 13.17 33.68
C GLY A 351 -25.29 14.08 33.95
N VAL A 352 -24.08 13.55 33.77
CA VAL A 352 -22.84 14.33 33.93
C VAL A 352 -22.72 15.42 32.85
N CYS A 353 -23.02 15.09 31.59
CA CYS A 353 -23.02 16.07 30.51
C CYS A 353 -24.01 17.22 30.75
N PHE A 354 -25.21 16.92 31.27
CA PHE A 354 -26.22 17.93 31.57
C PHE A 354 -25.80 18.89 32.70
N LEU A 355 -25.15 18.37 33.75
CA LEU A 355 -24.64 19.19 34.85
C LEU A 355 -23.50 20.12 34.42
N ILE A 356 -22.61 19.66 33.54
CA ILE A 356 -21.52 20.49 32.98
C ILE A 356 -22.10 21.64 32.15
N LEU A 357 -23.13 21.38 31.34
CA LEU A 357 -23.82 22.38 30.53
C LEU A 357 -24.48 23.46 31.39
N ILE A 358 -25.18 23.07 32.46
CA ILE A 358 -25.79 24.01 33.41
C ILE A 358 -24.72 24.83 34.14
N GLY A 359 -23.61 24.20 34.54
CA GLY A 359 -22.48 24.88 35.18
C GLY A 359 -21.86 25.96 34.28
N GLY A 360 -21.68 25.65 32.99
CA GLY A 360 -21.17 26.61 32.00
C GLY A 360 -22.12 27.80 31.78
N LEU A 361 -23.42 27.56 31.69
CA LEU A 361 -24.44 28.60 31.57
C LEU A 361 -24.50 29.49 32.81
N ALA A 362 -24.44 28.90 34.01
CA ALA A 362 -24.41 29.66 35.26
C ALA A 362 -23.15 30.52 35.38
N PHE A 363 -21.98 30.00 34.98
CA PHE A 363 -20.75 30.78 34.93
C PHE A 363 -20.85 31.95 33.96
N ALA A 364 -21.37 31.73 32.75
CA ALA A 364 -21.56 32.79 31.75
C ALA A 364 -22.49 33.91 32.24
N ILE A 365 -23.55 33.58 32.98
CA ILE A 365 -24.49 34.56 33.54
C ILE A 365 -23.86 35.34 34.71
N LEU A 366 -23.06 34.68 35.55
CA LEU A 366 -22.47 35.29 36.75
C LEU A 366 -21.15 36.01 36.48
N PHE A 367 -20.50 35.76 35.33
CA PHE A 367 -19.21 36.35 34.98
C PHE A 367 -19.35 37.83 34.59
N LYS A 368 -19.27 38.72 35.59
CA LYS A 368 -19.15 40.17 35.38
C LYS A 368 -17.71 40.53 34.98
N ARG A 369 -17.52 40.81 33.68
CA ARG A 369 -16.26 41.29 33.11
C ARG A 369 -15.81 42.59 33.81
N LYS A 370 -14.66 42.58 34.50
CA LYS A 370 -14.03 43.81 35.03
C LYS A 370 -13.70 44.73 33.85
N LYS A 371 -14.31 45.91 33.80
CA LYS A 371 -13.91 46.97 32.85
C LYS A 371 -12.52 47.46 33.24
N TYR A 372 -11.53 47.25 32.39
CA TYR A 372 -10.26 47.95 32.48
C TYR A 372 -10.51 49.45 32.29
N ARG A 373 -10.17 50.27 33.29
CA ARG A 373 -10.05 51.73 33.13
C ARG A 373 -8.78 52.00 32.32
N ARG A 374 -8.94 52.77 31.24
CA ARG A 374 -7.83 53.31 30.44
C ARG A 374 -6.95 54.24 31.27
#